data_AF-A0A2D1VCP1-F1
#
_entry.id   AF-A0A2D1VCP1-F1
#
_cell.length_a   1.000
_cell.length_b   1.000
_cell.length_c   1.000
_cell.angle_alpha   90.00
_cell.angle_beta   90.00
_cell.angle_gamma   90.00
#
_symmetry.space_group_name_H-M   'P 1'
#
loop_
_entity.id
_entity.type
_entity.pdbx_description
1 polymer ?
#
loop_
_entity_poly.entity_id
_entity_poly.type
_entity_poly.pdbx_seq_one_letter_code
_entity_poly.pdbx_strand_id
1 'polypeptide(L)'
;WIIKWGIGLTIVIVILWPVLSLPARVFSSGYFTFWAVISIAWGTIGSLVIIILPLIESRETIQRVLVGMFTNDSVAERLEEINSRLRAVMSAMPEAERLYLLEKERAK
;
A
#
# COMPACT_ATOMS: atom_id res chain seq x y z
N TRP A 1 -12.60 -11.33 5.93
CA TRP A 1 -11.69 -12.31 5.32
C TRP A 1 -10.85 -13.05 6.36
N ILE A 2 -10.06 -12.34 7.16
CA ILE A 2 -9.15 -12.91 8.16
C ILE A 2 -9.83 -13.89 9.13
N ILE A 3 -11.05 -13.57 9.58
CA ILE A 3 -11.80 -14.40 10.55
C ILE A 3 -12.24 -15.74 9.93
N LYS A 4 -12.68 -15.77 8.67
CA LYS A 4 -13.08 -17.02 7.99
C LYS A 4 -11.90 -17.96 7.81
N TRP A 5 -10.74 -17.43 7.40
CA TRP A 5 -9.51 -18.23 7.25
C TRP A 5 -8.92 -18.64 8.59
N GLY A 6 -8.96 -17.75 9.59
CA GLY A 6 -8.49 -18.04 10.95
C GLY A 6 -9.27 -19.16 11.63
N ILE A 7 -10.60 -19.19 11.46
CA ILE A 7 -11.43 -20.28 12.02
C ILE A 7 -11.12 -21.61 11.32
N GLY A 8 -11.04 -21.62 9.98
CA GLY A 8 -10.72 -22.83 9.22
C GLY A 8 -9.35 -23.40 9.58
N LEU A 9 -8.33 -22.55 9.67
CA LEU A 9 -6.97 -22.94 10.03
C LEU A 9 -6.89 -23.45 11.48
N THR A 10 -7.62 -22.81 12.41
CA THR A 10 -7.73 -23.28 13.80
C THR A 10 -8.30 -24.70 13.88
N ILE A 11 -9.37 -25.00 13.13
CA ILE A 11 -9.94 -26.36 13.10
C ILE A 11 -8.94 -27.37 12.55
N VAL A 12 -8.21 -27.01 11.48
CA VAL A 12 -7.19 -27.87 10.87
C VAL A 12 -6.05 -28.17 11.85
N ILE A 13 -5.55 -27.16 12.57
CA ILE A 13 -4.42 -27.31 13.51
C ILE A 13 -4.84 -28.00 14.81
N VAL A 14 -6.01 -27.68 15.36
CA VAL A 14 -6.42 -28.18 16.69
C VAL A 14 -7.05 -29.56 16.62
N ILE A 15 -7.73 -29.90 15.52
CA ILE A 15 -8.46 -31.16 15.40
C ILE A 15 -7.77 -32.09 14.39
N LEU A 16 -7.61 -31.63 13.15
CA LEU A 16 -7.13 -32.50 12.06
C LEU A 16 -5.68 -32.94 12.31
N TRP A 17 -4.82 -32.00 12.70
CA TRP A 17 -3.39 -32.24 12.91
C TRP A 17 -3.10 -33.28 14.00
N PRO A 18 -3.64 -33.18 15.24
CA PRO A 18 -3.43 -34.22 16.26
C PRO A 18 -4.03 -35.56 15.87
N VAL A 19 -5.20 -35.61 15.24
CA VAL A 19 -5.81 -36.88 14.78
C VAL A 19 -4.93 -37.57 13.73
N LEU A 20 -4.27 -36.80 12.87
CA LEU A 20 -3.35 -37.33 11.86
C LEU A 20 -1.95 -37.63 12.43
N SER A 21 -1.51 -36.94 13.50
CA SER A 21 -0.17 -37.06 14.10
C SER A 21 -0.04 -38.11 15.22
N LEU A 22 -1.14 -38.40 15.92
CA LEU A 22 -1.20 -39.36 17.04
C LEU A 22 -1.28 -40.86 16.68
N PRO A 23 -1.75 -41.33 15.49
CA PRO A 23 -1.95 -42.76 15.26
C PRO A 23 -0.64 -43.52 14.99
N ALA A 24 0.50 -42.85 14.89
CA ALA A 24 1.80 -43.48 14.73
C ALA A 24 2.30 -44.09 16.06
N ARG A 25 1.84 -45.30 16.39
CA ARG A 25 2.32 -46.08 17.54
C ARG A 25 3.81 -46.44 17.47
N VAL A 26 4.40 -46.41 16.28
CA VAL A 26 5.84 -46.58 16.00
C VAL A 26 6.28 -45.47 15.07
N PHE A 27 7.21 -44.63 15.53
CA PHE A 27 7.70 -43.47 14.81
C PHE A 27 8.67 -43.92 13.71
N SER A 28 8.16 -44.13 12.50
CA SER A 28 8.99 -44.52 11.36
C SER A 28 9.63 -43.29 10.71
N SER A 29 10.81 -43.48 10.11
CA SER A 29 11.52 -42.41 9.40
C SER A 29 10.69 -41.81 8.25
N GLY A 30 9.88 -42.62 7.56
CA GLY A 30 9.00 -42.15 6.48
C GLY A 30 7.88 -41.24 6.98
N TYR A 31 7.31 -41.54 8.15
CA TYR A 31 6.27 -40.71 8.75
C TYR A 31 6.80 -39.34 9.18
N PHE A 32 7.98 -39.31 9.82
CA PHE A 32 8.65 -38.06 10.16
C PHE A 32 8.95 -37.20 8.92
N THR A 33 9.47 -37.82 7.87
CA THR A 33 9.82 -37.12 6.63
C THR A 33 8.59 -36.52 5.95
N PHE A 34 7.46 -37.24 5.94
CA PHE A 34 6.20 -36.71 5.42
C PHE A 34 5.75 -35.44 6.14
N TRP A 35 5.74 -35.45 7.48
CA TRP A 35 5.37 -34.27 8.28
C TRP A 35 6.39 -33.13 8.17
N ALA A 36 7.67 -33.44 8.05
CA ALA A 36 8.72 -32.45 7.81
C ALA A 36 8.50 -31.71 6.48
N VAL A 37 8.18 -32.44 5.41
CA VAL A 37 7.90 -31.85 4.09
C VAL A 37 6.65 -30.96 4.14
N ILE A 38 5.57 -31.41 4.79
CA ILE A 38 4.35 -30.60 4.98
C ILE A 38 4.66 -29.31 5.72
N SER A 39 5.48 -29.38 6.77
CA SER A 39 5.83 -28.21 7.60
C SER A 39 6.64 -27.19 6.79
N ILE A 40 7.59 -27.66 5.96
CA ILE A 40 8.38 -26.81 5.07
C ILE A 40 7.48 -26.16 4.01
N ALA A 41 6.62 -26.94 3.34
CA ALA A 41 5.72 -26.41 2.33
C ALA A 41 4.77 -25.34 2.92
N TRP A 42 4.20 -25.62 4.09
CA TRP A 42 3.33 -24.68 4.80
C TRP A 42 4.06 -23.40 5.20
N GLY A 43 5.27 -23.50 5.74
CA GLY A 43 6.11 -22.34 6.08
C GLY A 43 6.45 -21.48 4.87
N THR A 44 6.74 -22.12 3.73
CA THR A 44 7.08 -21.43 2.48
C THR A 44 5.87 -20.66 1.93
N ILE A 45 4.70 -21.28 1.91
CA ILE A 45 3.45 -20.63 1.49
C ILE A 45 3.09 -19.49 2.45
N GLY A 46 3.21 -19.70 3.76
CA GLY A 46 2.98 -18.67 4.77
C GLY A 46 3.90 -17.46 4.58
N SER A 47 5.19 -17.69 4.33
CA SER A 47 6.15 -16.63 4.03
C SER A 47 5.75 -15.83 2.78
N LEU A 48 5.40 -16.52 1.70
CA LEU A 48 4.96 -15.89 0.45
C LEU A 48 3.71 -15.03 0.67
N VAL A 49 2.74 -15.54 1.43
CA VAL A 49 1.49 -14.83 1.74
C VAL A 49 1.76 -13.57 2.56
N ILE A 50 2.63 -13.63 3.58
CA ILE A 50 3.00 -12.46 4.41
C ILE A 50 3.71 -11.39 3.58
N ILE A 51 4.48 -11.77 2.55
CA ILE A 51 5.14 -10.83 1.64
C ILE A 51 4.14 -10.20 0.66
N ILE A 52 3.24 -11.01 0.08
CA ILE A 52 2.34 -10.57 -0.99
C ILE A 52 1.15 -9.75 -0.45
N LEU A 53 0.59 -10.10 0.71
CA LEU A 53 -0.56 -9.40 1.31
C LEU A 53 -0.36 -7.89 1.44
N PRO A 54 0.68 -7.38 2.12
CA PRO A 54 0.91 -5.95 2.22
C PRO A 54 1.14 -5.31 0.86
N LEU A 55 1.71 -6.05 -0.10
CA LEU A 55 1.93 -5.60 -1.45
C LEU A 55 0.63 -5.37 -2.23
N ILE A 56 -0.35 -6.27 -2.09
CA ILE A 56 -1.67 -6.17 -2.73
C ILE A 56 -2.49 -5.06 -2.07
N GLU A 57 -2.49 -5.01 -0.74
CA GLU A 57 -3.26 -4.02 0.02
C GLU A 57 -2.71 -2.60 -0.19
N SER A 58 -1.39 -2.46 -0.33
CA SER A 58 -0.74 -1.16 -0.57
C SER A 58 -0.75 -0.72 -2.03
N ARG A 59 -1.35 -1.49 -2.97
CA ARG A 59 -1.34 -1.14 -4.41
C ARG A 59 -1.97 0.22 -4.69
N GLU A 60 -3.10 0.52 -4.06
CA GLU A 60 -3.77 1.81 -4.26
C GLU A 60 -2.90 2.97 -3.79
N THR A 61 -2.23 2.82 -2.64
CA THR A 61 -1.32 3.84 -2.09
C THR A 61 -0.11 4.04 -3.00
N ILE A 62 0.52 2.95 -3.45
CA ILE A 62 1.67 3.01 -4.37
C ILE A 62 1.27 3.66 -5.70
N GLN A 63 0.10 3.33 -6.25
CA GLN A 63 -0.41 3.94 -7.47
C GLN A 63 -0.69 5.44 -7.28
N ARG A 64 -1.28 5.85 -6.15
CA ARG A 64 -1.52 7.27 -5.85
C ARG A 64 -0.23 8.06 -5.72
N VAL A 65 0.81 7.50 -5.12
CA VAL A 65 2.14 8.15 -5.04
C VAL A 65 2.76 8.28 -6.43
N LEU A 66 2.71 7.22 -7.25
CA LEU A 66 3.25 7.26 -8.62
C LEU A 66 2.55 8.32 -9.48
N VAL A 67 1.21 8.34 -9.46
CA VAL A 67 0.40 9.32 -10.19
C VAL A 67 0.58 10.71 -9.61
N GLY A 68 0.71 10.84 -8.29
CA GLY A 68 0.95 12.10 -7.60
C GLY A 68 2.29 12.75 -7.98
N MET A 69 3.36 11.95 -8.15
CA MET A 69 4.64 12.46 -8.65
C MET A 69 4.49 13.04 -10.07
N PHE A 70 3.87 12.30 -10.99
CA PHE A 70 3.63 12.79 -12.36
C PHE A 70 2.66 13.98 -12.43
N THR A 71 1.67 14.04 -11.54
CA THR A 71 0.71 15.14 -11.49
C THR A 71 1.37 16.42 -10.98
N ASN A 72 2.24 16.33 -9.98
CA ASN A 72 2.94 17.51 -9.44
C ASN A 72 3.78 18.22 -10.50
N ASP A 73 4.44 17.48 -11.39
CA ASP A 73 5.21 18.10 -12.48
C ASP A 73 4.29 18.91 -13.40
N SER A 74 3.13 18.35 -13.78
CA SER A 74 2.14 19.07 -14.60
C SER A 74 1.51 20.28 -13.88
N VAL A 75 1.30 20.17 -12.57
CA VAL A 75 0.72 21.24 -11.75
C VAL A 75 1.73 22.36 -11.56
N ALA A 76 3.01 22.04 -11.36
CA ALA A 76 4.09 23.02 -11.27
C ALA A 76 4.22 23.82 -12.58
N GLU A 77 4.18 23.14 -13.73
CA GLU A 77 4.25 23.79 -15.04
C GLU A 77 3.05 24.73 -15.28
N ARG A 78 1.84 24.29 -14.93
CA ARG A 78 0.62 25.13 -15.02
C ARG A 78 0.68 26.35 -14.11
N LEU A 79 1.23 26.19 -12.91
CA LEU A 79 1.37 27.28 -11.94
C LEU A 79 2.37 28.33 -12.45
N GLU A 80 3.47 27.89 -13.05
CA GLU A 80 4.47 28.76 -13.65
C GLU A 80 3.91 29.50 -14.87
N GLU A 81 3.11 28.82 -15.69
CA GLU A 81 2.37 29.43 -16.81
C GLU A 81 1.42 30.54 -16.31
N ILE A 82 0.59 30.26 -15.31
CA ILE A 82 -0.35 31.25 -14.75
C ILE A 82 0.40 32.44 -14.17
N ASN A 83 1.47 32.20 -13.41
CA ASN A 83 2.28 33.25 -12.82
C ASN A 83 2.92 34.15 -13.90
N SER A 84 3.38 33.56 -15.01
CA SER A 84 3.93 34.31 -16.14
C SER A 84 2.88 35.21 -16.81
N ARG A 85 1.66 34.71 -17.03
CA ARG A 85 0.55 35.47 -17.61
C ARG A 85 0.10 36.59 -16.68
N LEU A 86 0.03 36.32 -15.38
CA LEU A 86 -0.34 37.31 -14.38
C LEU A 86 0.66 38.48 -14.35
N ARG A 87 1.97 38.18 -14.40
CA ARG A 87 3.03 39.19 -14.50
C ARG A 87 2.92 40.01 -15.79
N ALA A 88 2.64 39.37 -16.91
CA ALA A 88 2.45 40.06 -18.18
C ALA A 88 1.26 41.04 -18.13
N VAL A 89 0.11 40.61 -17.60
CA VAL A 89 -1.07 41.46 -17.42
C VAL A 89 -0.79 42.61 -16.45
N MET A 90 -0.12 42.35 -15.34
CA MET A 90 0.25 43.38 -14.37
C MET A 90 1.16 44.45 -14.99
N SER A 91 2.12 44.05 -15.83
CA SER A 91 2.98 45.00 -16.55
C SER A 91 2.24 45.83 -17.61
N ALA A 92 1.19 45.28 -18.21
CA ALA A 92 0.36 45.96 -19.20
C ALA A 92 -0.65 46.93 -18.57
N MET A 93 -0.97 46.76 -17.28
CA MET A 93 -1.98 47.53 -16.57
C MET A 93 -1.43 48.08 -15.23
N PRO A 94 -0.84 49.29 -15.22
CA PRO A 94 -0.29 49.90 -14.00
C PRO A 94 -1.36 50.23 -12.93
N GLU A 95 -2.65 50.26 -13.30
CA GLU A 95 -3.76 50.46 -12.36
C GLU A 95 -4.06 49.22 -11.50
N ALA A 96 -3.84 48.02 -12.04
CA ALA A 96 -4.08 46.76 -11.32
C ALA A 96 -3.07 46.55 -10.17
N GLU A 97 -1.82 46.98 -10.39
CA GLU A 97 -0.78 46.96 -9.35
C GLU A 97 -1.15 47.87 -8.17
N ARG A 98 -1.69 49.06 -8.44
CA ARG A 98 -2.15 49.98 -7.39
C ARG A 98 -3.35 49.43 -6.61
N LEU A 99 -4.29 48.79 -7.29
CA LEU A 99 -5.45 48.18 -6.66
C LEU A 99 -5.05 47.01 -5.74
N TYR A 100 -4.09 46.19 -6.19
CA TYR A 100 -3.54 45.09 -5.38
C TYR A 100 -2.80 45.61 -4.13
N LEU A 101 -2.03 46.68 -4.25
CA LEU A 101 -1.36 47.31 -3.10
C LEU A 101 -2.37 47.90 -2.11
N LEU A 102 -3.45 48.52 -2.59
CA LEU A 102 -4.54 49.03 -1.74
C LEU A 102 -5.26 47.90 -0.99
N GLU A 103 -5.57 46.77 -1.66
CA GLU A 103 -6.14 45.60 -0.98
C GLU A 103 -5.19 44.98 0.04
N LYS A 104 -3.90 44.92 -0.29
CA LYS A 104 -2.87 44.38 0.62
C LYS A 104 -2.69 45.25 1.87
N GLU A 105 -2.75 46.57 1.75
CA GLU A 105 -2.78 47.46 2.92
C GLU A 105 -4.07 47.32 3.72
N ARG A 106 -5.21 47.05 3.06
CA ARG A 106 -6.49 46.83 3.75
C ARG A 106 -6.60 45.46 4.45
N ALA A 107 -5.81 44.48 4.01
CA ALA A 107 -5.75 43.13 4.56
C ALA A 107 -4.71 42.97 5.69
N LYS A 108 -3.94 44.03 5.99
CA LYS A 108 -2.92 44.08 7.03
C LYS A 108 -3.47 44.77 8.28
#